data_AF-A0A2N5SSC3-F1
#
_entry.id   AF-A0A2N5SSC3-F1
#
_cell.length_a   1.000
_cell.length_b   1.000
_cell.length_c   1.000
_cell.angle_alpha   90.00
_cell.angle_beta   90.00
_cell.angle_gamma   90.00
#
_symmetry.space_group_name_H-M   'P 1'
#
loop_
_entity.id
_entity.type
_entity.pdbx_description
1 polymer ?
#
loop_
_entity_poly.entity_id
_entity_poly.type
_entity_poly.pdbx_seq_one_letter_code
_entity_poly.pdbx_strand_id
1 'polypeptide(L)'
;MDTANGDLNPPAASQGQRNLKTSVGKILSICDQIAKHQLDPKKFILGFLTLQDTELAYKRRFWGTPDGITSTVTVLNAIRDLVVSQRGGQNAWTDFILQDVNARGLWVAEDASELVGVNCSSKGLSL
;
A
#
# COMPACT_ATOMS: atom_id res chain seq x y z
N MET A 1 24.19 -3.50 -22.45
CA MET A 1 23.78 -4.56 -21.52
C MET A 1 22.40 -4.20 -21.02
N ASP A 2 21.43 -4.75 -21.76
CA ASP A 2 20.16 -5.32 -21.32
C ASP A 2 19.13 -4.41 -20.65
N THR A 3 18.19 -4.00 -21.51
CA THR A 3 16.81 -3.66 -21.21
C THR A 3 16.13 -4.71 -20.33
N ALA A 4 15.72 -4.32 -19.13
CA ALA A 4 14.75 -5.06 -18.32
C ALA A 4 13.50 -4.19 -18.10
N ASN A 5 12.82 -3.85 -19.21
CA ASN A 5 11.36 -3.74 -19.15
C ASN A 5 10.88 -5.17 -19.00
N GLY A 6 10.72 -5.61 -17.75
CA GLY A 6 10.03 -6.86 -17.46
C GLY A 6 8.62 -6.73 -18.01
N ASP A 7 8.41 -7.38 -19.14
CA ASP A 7 7.13 -7.54 -19.82
C ASP A 7 6.04 -7.88 -18.81
N LEU A 8 5.24 -6.89 -18.42
CA LEU A 8 3.87 -7.13 -17.99
C LEU A 8 3.05 -7.45 -19.24
N ASN A 9 3.40 -8.54 -19.91
CA ASN A 9 2.44 -9.19 -20.76
C ASN A 9 1.46 -9.89 -19.79
N PRO A 10 0.19 -9.47 -19.72
CA PRO A 10 -0.78 -10.21 -18.93
C PRO A 10 -0.79 -11.66 -19.42
N PRO A 11 -0.84 -12.66 -18.54
CA PRO A 11 -0.89 -14.04 -18.98
C PRO A 11 -2.10 -14.21 -19.89
N ALA A 12 -1.84 -14.40 -21.17
CA ALA A 12 -2.83 -14.73 -22.17
C ALA A 12 -3.29 -16.17 -21.91
N ALA A 13 -4.25 -16.37 -20.99
CA ALA A 13 -5.00 -17.61 -20.92
C ALA A 13 -6.29 -17.49 -20.10
N SER A 14 -7.39 -17.85 -20.77
CA SER A 14 -8.68 -18.30 -20.23
C SER A 14 -9.58 -17.24 -19.60
N GLN A 15 -10.37 -16.58 -20.45
CA GLN A 15 -11.72 -16.16 -20.09
C GLN A 15 -12.61 -17.41 -19.91
N GLY A 16 -12.30 -18.25 -18.92
CA GLY A 16 -13.29 -19.12 -18.31
C GLY A 16 -14.14 -18.24 -17.40
N GLN A 17 -15.47 -18.35 -17.48
CA GLN A 17 -16.39 -17.60 -16.61
C GLN A 17 -15.91 -17.68 -15.15
N ARG A 18 -15.43 -16.55 -14.62
CA ARG A 18 -15.04 -16.43 -13.20
C ARG A 18 -16.28 -16.76 -12.35
N ASN A 19 -16.13 -17.64 -11.35
CA ASN A 19 -17.25 -17.97 -10.46
C ASN A 19 -17.57 -16.79 -9.55
N LEU A 20 -18.58 -16.00 -9.91
CA LEU A 20 -18.99 -14.80 -9.14
C LEU A 20 -19.75 -15.12 -7.85
N LYS A 21 -19.93 -16.40 -7.49
CA LYS A 21 -20.52 -16.78 -6.20
C LYS A 21 -19.52 -16.66 -5.04
N THR A 22 -18.22 -16.72 -5.33
CA THR A 22 -17.16 -16.62 -4.30
C THR A 22 -16.58 -15.20 -4.24
N SER A 23 -16.11 -14.78 -3.07
CA SER A 23 -15.43 -13.48 -2.91
C SER A 23 -14.19 -13.39 -3.81
N VAL A 24 -13.41 -14.47 -3.92
CA VAL A 24 -12.24 -14.54 -4.80
C VAL A 24 -12.61 -14.31 -6.26
N GLY A 25 -13.66 -14.97 -6.76
CA GLY A 25 -14.08 -14.79 -8.15
C GLY A 25 -14.58 -13.38 -8.46
N LYS A 26 -15.27 -12.74 -7.51
CA LYS A 26 -15.68 -11.33 -7.62
C LYS A 26 -14.48 -10.39 -7.68
N ILE A 27 -13.52 -10.53 -6.76
CA ILE A 27 -12.31 -9.68 -6.72
C ILE A 27 -11.49 -9.85 -7.99
N LEU A 28 -11.22 -11.08 -8.41
CA LEU A 28 -10.49 -11.34 -9.65
C LEU A 28 -11.24 -10.74 -10.85
N SER A 29 -12.57 -10.84 -10.90
CA SER A 29 -13.36 -10.23 -11.99
C SER A 29 -13.21 -8.71 -12.02
N ILE A 30 -13.12 -8.03 -10.87
CA ILE A 30 -12.86 -6.59 -10.80
C ILE A 30 -11.44 -6.29 -11.32
N CYS A 31 -10.44 -7.08 -10.90
CA CYS A 31 -9.07 -6.92 -11.40
C CYS A 31 -9.00 -7.04 -12.94
N ASP A 32 -9.77 -7.95 -13.54
CA ASP A 32 -9.84 -8.05 -15.01
C ASP A 32 -10.42 -6.79 -15.65
N GLN A 33 -11.44 -6.18 -15.04
CA GLN A 33 -12.03 -4.95 -15.56
C GLN A 33 -11.04 -3.78 -15.44
N ILE A 34 -10.33 -3.66 -14.32
CA ILE A 34 -9.26 -2.68 -14.14
C ILE A 34 -8.19 -2.85 -15.23
N ALA A 35 -7.76 -4.09 -15.48
CA ALA A 35 -6.77 -4.40 -16.52
C ALA A 35 -7.25 -4.05 -17.93
N LYS A 36 -8.54 -4.27 -18.26
CA LYS A 36 -9.13 -3.87 -19.55
C LYS A 36 -9.05 -2.35 -19.79
N HIS A 37 -9.07 -1.56 -18.74
CA HIS A 37 -8.88 -0.11 -18.79
C HIS A 37 -7.41 0.32 -18.75
N GLN A 38 -6.45 -0.61 -18.93
CA GLN A 38 -5.01 -0.35 -18.91
C GLN A 38 -4.51 0.25 -17.57
N LEU A 39 -5.24 -0.05 -16.49
CA LEU A 39 -4.87 0.28 -15.13
C LEU A 39 -4.37 -0.99 -14.42
N ASP A 40 -3.61 -0.79 -13.35
CA ASP A 40 -3.35 -1.82 -12.35
C ASP A 40 -4.09 -1.44 -11.05
N PRO A 41 -4.26 -2.39 -10.10
CA PRO A 41 -4.99 -2.11 -8.86
C PRO A 41 -4.44 -0.91 -8.08
N LYS A 42 -3.12 -0.66 -8.10
CA LYS A 42 -2.53 0.49 -7.40
C LYS A 42 -2.89 1.81 -8.08
N LYS A 43 -2.78 1.87 -9.42
CA LYS A 43 -3.20 3.06 -10.20
C LYS A 43 -4.68 3.35 -10.02
N PHE A 44 -5.53 2.32 -10.01
CA PHE A 44 -6.95 2.47 -9.76
C PHE A 44 -7.22 3.06 -8.37
N ILE A 45 -6.66 2.48 -7.31
CA ILE A 45 -6.85 2.98 -5.94
C ILE A 45 -6.36 4.42 -5.80
N LEU A 46 -5.17 4.74 -6.35
CA LEU A 46 -4.60 6.09 -6.30
C LEU A 46 -5.50 7.09 -7.01
N GLY A 47 -5.94 6.78 -8.23
CA GLY A 47 -6.84 7.65 -9.00
C GLY A 47 -8.20 7.82 -8.32
N PHE A 48 -8.77 6.73 -7.80
CA PHE A 48 -10.04 6.72 -7.07
C PHE A 48 -10.00 7.65 -5.85
N LEU A 49 -8.88 7.69 -5.13
CA LEU A 49 -8.71 8.50 -3.93
C LEU A 49 -8.32 9.97 -4.20
N THR A 50 -7.57 10.24 -5.27
CA THR A 50 -6.95 11.58 -5.47
C THR A 50 -7.57 12.42 -6.59
N LEU A 51 -8.18 11.81 -7.62
CA LEU A 51 -8.72 12.57 -8.74
C LEU A 51 -9.93 13.41 -8.29
N GLN A 52 -9.95 14.66 -8.74
CA GLN A 52 -11.01 15.62 -8.47
C GLN A 52 -12.11 15.47 -9.52
N ASP A 53 -13.10 14.65 -9.21
CA ASP A 53 -14.29 14.41 -10.02
C ASP A 53 -15.50 14.21 -9.09
N THR A 54 -16.65 14.76 -9.45
CA THR A 54 -17.84 14.78 -8.58
C THR A 54 -18.38 13.36 -8.32
N GLU A 55 -18.37 12.48 -9.33
CA GLU A 55 -18.81 11.09 -9.18
C GLU A 55 -17.84 10.30 -8.28
N LEU A 56 -16.54 10.50 -8.45
CA LEU A 56 -15.53 9.88 -7.58
C LEU A 56 -15.62 10.40 -6.14
N ALA A 57 -15.80 11.70 -5.95
CA ALA A 57 -16.02 12.31 -4.64
C ALA A 57 -17.23 11.70 -3.93
N TYR A 58 -18.35 11.52 -4.66
CA TYR A 58 -19.54 10.86 -4.14
C TYR A 58 -19.25 9.40 -3.74
N LYS A 59 -18.52 8.64 -4.55
CA LYS A 59 -18.21 7.22 -4.27
C LYS A 59 -17.27 7.04 -3.07
N ARG A 60 -16.38 7.98 -2.79
CA ARG A 60 -15.46 7.94 -1.64
C ARG A 60 -15.94 8.71 -0.40
N ARG A 61 -17.11 9.35 -0.46
CA ARG A 61 -17.62 10.24 0.62
C ARG A 61 -17.63 9.60 2.00
N PHE A 62 -17.82 8.29 2.10
CA PHE A 62 -17.88 7.58 3.38
C PHE A 62 -16.52 7.24 3.97
N TRP A 63 -15.42 7.29 3.19
CA TRP A 63 -14.08 6.92 3.68
C TRP A 63 -13.62 7.78 4.86
N GLY A 64 -14.02 9.06 4.90
CA GLY A 64 -13.67 10.01 5.96
C GLY A 64 -14.79 10.29 6.96
N THR A 65 -15.92 9.59 6.90
CA THR A 65 -17.00 9.78 7.89
C THR A 65 -16.66 9.08 9.22
N PRO A 66 -17.18 9.54 10.36
CA PRO A 66 -16.90 8.91 11.66
C PRO A 66 -17.10 7.39 11.66
N ASP A 67 -18.20 6.91 11.07
CA ASP A 67 -18.51 5.47 10.98
C ASP A 67 -17.67 4.76 9.92
N GLY A 68 -17.33 5.45 8.82
CA GLY A 68 -16.56 4.87 7.72
C GLY A 68 -15.05 4.80 7.95
N ILE A 69 -14.50 5.66 8.83
CA ILE A 69 -13.07 5.67 9.18
C ILE A 69 -12.63 4.31 9.72
N THR A 70 -13.45 3.64 10.54
CA THR A 70 -13.09 2.31 11.09
C THR A 70 -12.83 1.30 9.98
N SER A 71 -13.71 1.23 8.97
CA SER A 71 -13.54 0.34 7.82
C SER A 71 -12.39 0.77 6.91
N THR A 72 -12.14 2.07 6.80
CA THR A 72 -11.01 2.62 6.03
C THR A 72 -9.68 2.26 6.67
N VAL A 73 -9.58 2.34 8.01
CA VAL A 73 -8.41 1.89 8.77
C VAL A 73 -8.16 0.40 8.57
N THR A 74 -9.20 -0.44 8.46
CA THR A 74 -9.02 -1.86 8.11
C THR A 74 -8.34 -2.04 6.75
N VAL A 75 -8.70 -1.24 5.75
CA VAL A 75 -8.04 -1.25 4.43
C VAL A 75 -6.58 -0.80 4.53
N LEU A 76 -6.31 0.27 5.29
CA LEU A 76 -4.93 0.76 5.51
C LEU A 76 -4.05 -0.29 6.21
N ASN A 77 -4.60 -0.99 7.20
CA ASN A 77 -3.89 -2.09 7.88
C ASN A 77 -3.60 -3.25 6.93
N ALA A 78 -4.55 -3.64 6.07
CA ALA A 78 -4.29 -4.68 5.07
C ALA A 78 -3.20 -4.27 4.07
N ILE A 79 -3.14 -2.98 3.68
CA ILE A 79 -2.05 -2.44 2.85
C ILE A 79 -0.72 -2.51 3.59
N ARG A 80 -0.68 -2.05 4.86
CA ARG A 80 0.50 -2.12 5.73
C ARG A 80 1.04 -3.53 5.82
N ASP A 81 0.18 -4.49 6.19
CA ASP A 81 0.60 -5.86 6.45
C ASP A 81 1.15 -6.51 5.18
N LEU A 82 0.55 -6.23 4.02
CA LEU A 82 1.07 -6.64 2.72
C LEU A 82 2.45 -6.02 2.46
N VAL A 83 2.64 -4.72 2.68
CA VAL A 83 3.93 -4.03 2.46
C VAL A 83 5.01 -4.59 3.39
N VAL A 84 4.74 -4.65 4.69
CA VAL A 84 5.68 -5.08 5.73
C VAL A 84 6.12 -6.54 5.53
N SER A 85 5.26 -7.40 4.98
CA SER A 85 5.62 -8.78 4.66
C SER A 85 6.72 -8.91 3.59
N GLN A 86 6.98 -7.86 2.80
CA GLN A 86 7.98 -7.86 1.74
C GLN A 86 9.36 -7.45 2.26
N ARG A 87 10.41 -7.93 1.58
CA ARG A 87 11.79 -7.57 1.91
C ARG A 87 11.98 -6.05 1.79
N GLY A 88 12.43 -5.41 2.88
CA GLY A 88 12.59 -3.95 2.95
C GLY A 88 11.29 -3.18 3.22
N GLY A 89 10.14 -3.86 3.27
CA GLY A 89 8.84 -3.25 3.49
C GLY A 89 8.67 -2.64 4.87
N GLN A 90 9.25 -3.26 5.91
CA GLN A 90 9.26 -2.71 7.27
C GLN A 90 9.92 -1.32 7.30
N ASN A 91 11.08 -1.15 6.67
CA ASN A 91 11.79 0.13 6.63
C ASN A 91 10.98 1.17 5.85
N ALA A 92 10.45 0.79 4.67
CA ALA A 92 9.62 1.68 3.87
C ALA A 92 8.35 2.15 4.61
N TRP A 93 7.73 1.27 5.41
CA TRP A 93 6.59 1.64 6.24
C TRP A 93 6.98 2.58 7.38
N THR A 94 8.08 2.30 8.08
CA THR A 94 8.60 3.17 9.15
C THR A 94 8.92 4.56 8.60
N ASP A 95 9.64 4.64 7.48
CA ASP A 95 9.99 5.92 6.84
C ASP A 95 8.74 6.71 6.44
N PHE A 96 7.71 6.04 5.92
CA PHE A 96 6.42 6.66 5.60
C PHE A 96 5.73 7.27 6.83
N ILE A 97 5.68 6.55 7.95
CA ILE A 97 5.06 7.06 9.19
C ILE A 97 5.88 8.20 9.78
N LEU A 98 7.21 8.07 9.82
CA LEU A 98 8.10 9.14 10.29
C LEU A 98 7.91 10.39 9.43
N GLN A 99 7.80 10.26 8.12
CA GLN A 99 7.55 11.39 7.23
C GLN A 99 6.21 12.10 7.54
N ASP A 100 5.12 11.36 7.79
CA ASP A 100 3.82 11.96 8.14
C ASP A 100 3.85 12.65 9.52
N VAL A 101 4.46 12.02 10.53
CA VAL A 101 4.63 12.60 11.87
C VAL A 101 5.43 13.91 11.81
N ASN A 102 6.55 13.89 11.08
CA ASN A 102 7.42 15.05 10.90
C ASN A 102 6.69 16.19 10.17
N ALA A 103 5.93 15.86 9.12
CA ALA A 103 5.15 16.83 8.35
C ALA A 103 4.05 17.50 9.18
N ARG A 104 3.48 16.79 10.17
CA ARG A 104 2.45 17.32 11.08
C ARG A 104 3.02 18.06 12.29
N GLY A 105 4.34 18.11 12.44
CA GLY A 105 5.00 18.74 13.59
C GLY A 105 4.73 18.03 14.93
N LEU A 106 4.25 16.79 14.89
CA LEU A 106 3.91 15.98 16.07
C LEU A 106 5.15 15.21 16.57
N TRP A 107 6.20 15.92 16.95
CA TRP A 107 7.36 15.28 17.58
C TRP A 107 7.06 15.03 19.06
N VAL A 108 6.90 13.76 19.46
CA VAL A 108 7.21 13.35 20.83
C VAL A 108 8.69 13.00 20.82
N ALA A 109 9.53 13.95 21.22
CA ALA A 109 10.92 13.70 21.48
C ALA A 109 11.04 12.92 22.80
N GLU A 110 10.88 11.60 22.74
CA GLU A 110 11.30 10.70 23.82
C GLU A 110 11.62 9.32 23.22
N ASP A 111 12.93 9.13 23.00
CA ASP A 111 13.63 7.87 22.75
C ASP A 111 13.45 7.12 21.41
N ALA A 112 14.24 7.56 20.42
CA ALA A 112 14.63 6.74 19.26
C ALA A 112 15.66 5.64 19.60
N SER A 113 16.02 5.44 20.88
CA SER A 113 17.05 4.51 21.33
C SER A 113 16.56 3.06 21.51
N GLU A 114 15.25 2.84 21.60
CA GLU A 114 14.69 1.50 21.90
C GLU A 114 14.30 0.68 20.65
N LEU A 115 14.26 1.29 19.46
CA LEU A 115 13.86 0.61 18.21
C LEU A 115 15.01 -0.02 17.41
N VAL A 116 16.26 0.10 17.88
CA VAL A 116 17.40 -0.59 17.26
C VAL A 116 18.15 -1.38 18.33
N GLY A 117 17.64 -2.58 18.61
CA GLY A 117 18.38 -3.63 19.32
C GLY A 117 19.53 -4.19 18.46
N VAL A 118 20.49 -3.35 18.09
CA VAL A 118 21.79 -3.78 17.57
C VAL A 118 22.85 -3.27 18.54
N ASN A 119 23.19 -4.12 19.51
CA ASN A 119 24.40 -4.00 20.30
C ASN A 119 25.60 -4.17 19.36
N CYS A 120 26.11 -3.08 18.80
CA CYS A 120 27.40 -3.07 18.12
C CYS A 120 28.47 -2.70 19.15
N SER A 121 28.84 -3.69 19.96
CA SER A 121 30.06 -3.65 20.75
C SER A 121 31.26 -3.79 19.81
N SER A 122 31.87 -2.67 19.43
CA SER A 122 33.21 -2.64 18.85
C SER A 122 34.14 -1.89 19.79
N LYS A 123 34.83 -2.66 20.63
CA LYS A 123 36.05 -2.21 21.32
C LYS A 123 37.17 -1.95 20.30
N GLY A 124 37.99 -0.94 20.58
CA GLY A 124 39.32 -0.75 19.98
C GLY A 124 39.31 0.15 18.74
N LEU A 125 40.14 1.18 18.60
CA LEU A 125 41.52 1.34 19.07
C LEU A 125 41.79 2.79 19.51
N SER A 126 42.60 2.95 20.56
CA SER A 126 43.34 4.18 20.86
C SER A 126 44.53 4.35 19.89
N LEU A 127 44.86 5.63 19.66
CA LEU A 127 46.04 6.22 19.00
C LEU A 127 46.12 6.10 17.47
#